data_AF-A0AAU9J2Y3-F1
#
_entry.id   AF-A0AAU9J2Y3-F1
#
_cell.length_a   1.000
_cell.length_b   1.000
_cell.length_c   1.000
_cell.angle_alpha   90.00
_cell.angle_beta   90.00
_cell.angle_gamma   90.00
#
_symmetry.space_group_name_H-M   'P 1'
#
loop_
_entity.id
_entity.type
_entity.pdbx_description
1 polymer ?
#
loop_
_entity_poly.entity_id
_entity_poly.type
_entity_poly.pdbx_seq_one_letter_code
_entity_poly.pdbx_strand_id
1 'polypeptide(L)'
;MGAACCRKSVAENERLMSEKLKEINEEEKTEVISPTRTSKGYISLVNNFKNPKKEKKAISGIGGFENLGKTCYINAVLQCLCNTNPLADYFLSGLFKEEMCFQNRDNSSAELIYAFAEIIRTQWKANYDCIVPKHFVEIVQKNTQFAQEEEHDVHEFLTFFMGKMNELLNRANTNSSSPVPECNGDTDEHQAAQAWHDHLKSTSSVIVDLFHGQLKSTLKCTQCDQISQNFEPFMSISLPISANKGTSLKQCLKDFTKNESLEQSWFCSKCNKQVTATKSYSIWKVPPILIFQLKRFHFTPEIQEKIKTDIGFPLKSLDLAEYVAGPQKTPPKYDLYAVVNHSGKLTEGHYFTYSKNKNDQRWYKFDDDMVEEMSEDAVESNKAYLLFYYNATPKEFFRQSRTLPQFWPHVLTSEVSPPPIMKRPQTLNISSIVDKQNKRRNSEDIMECLNPPSFSFSGVSAESWAGVDKTGAEGEILFKKLLR
;
A
#
# COMPACT_ATOMS: atom_id res chain seq x y z
N MET A 1 -15.22 -17.85 -39.49
CA MET A 1 -13.74 -17.83 -39.54
C MET A 1 -13.26 -17.06 -38.31
N GLY A 2 -13.01 -17.63 -37.14
CA GLY A 2 -12.76 -19.02 -36.75
C GLY A 2 -11.57 -18.98 -35.78
N ALA A 3 -11.85 -19.08 -34.48
CA ALA A 3 -10.90 -18.92 -33.37
C ALA A 3 -9.63 -19.76 -33.55
N ALA A 4 -8.48 -19.09 -33.74
CA ALA A 4 -7.16 -19.73 -33.76
C ALA A 4 -6.03 -18.68 -33.64
N CYS A 5 -5.87 -18.04 -32.48
CA CYS A 5 -4.62 -17.31 -32.20
C CYS A 5 -4.35 -17.09 -30.70
N CYS A 6 -4.44 -18.13 -29.86
CA CYS A 6 -3.71 -18.13 -28.57
C CYS A 6 -3.75 -19.52 -27.91
N ARG A 7 -2.92 -20.46 -28.37
CA ARG A 7 -2.57 -21.66 -27.59
C ARG A 7 -1.13 -22.05 -27.92
N LYS A 8 -0.17 -21.27 -27.41
CA LYS A 8 1.14 -21.85 -27.09
C LYS A 8 0.99 -22.64 -25.80
N SER A 9 1.63 -23.79 -25.70
CA SER A 9 1.51 -24.63 -24.50
C SER A 9 2.03 -23.87 -23.27
N VAL A 10 1.45 -24.11 -22.09
CA VAL A 10 1.89 -23.50 -20.81
C VAL A 10 3.41 -23.61 -20.64
N ALA A 11 3.99 -24.76 -20.99
CA ALA A 11 5.43 -25.00 -20.94
C ALA A 11 6.24 -24.14 -21.92
N GLU A 12 5.67 -23.82 -23.09
CA GLU A 12 6.30 -22.95 -24.09
C GLU A 12 6.23 -21.48 -23.68
N ASN A 13 5.13 -21.06 -23.03
CA ASN A 13 5.02 -19.74 -22.43
C ASN A 13 5.95 -19.59 -21.22
N GLU A 14 6.02 -20.57 -20.31
CA GLU A 14 6.96 -20.58 -19.17
C GLU A 14 8.43 -20.55 -19.65
N ARG A 15 8.75 -21.30 -20.71
CA ARG A 15 10.09 -21.31 -21.31
C ARG A 15 10.43 -19.96 -21.97
N LEU A 16 9.51 -19.40 -22.75
CA LEU A 16 9.70 -18.11 -23.41
C LEU A 16 9.80 -16.96 -22.40
N MET A 17 9.04 -17.04 -21.29
CA MET A 17 9.15 -16.15 -20.14
C MET A 17 10.54 -16.25 -19.51
N SER A 18 11.02 -17.47 -19.22
CA SER A 18 12.35 -17.70 -18.66
C SER A 18 13.48 -17.22 -19.57
N GLU A 19 13.37 -17.42 -20.88
CA GLU A 19 14.35 -16.97 -21.88
C GLU A 19 14.38 -15.43 -21.98
N LYS A 20 13.22 -14.74 -22.07
CA LYS A 20 13.15 -13.27 -22.04
C LYS A 20 13.55 -12.65 -20.69
N LEU A 21 13.29 -13.35 -19.57
CA LEU A 21 13.77 -12.95 -18.25
C LEU A 21 15.29 -12.97 -18.19
N LYS A 22 15.93 -13.97 -18.80
CA LYS A 22 17.39 -14.05 -18.92
C LYS A 22 17.96 -12.94 -19.80
N GLU A 23 17.36 -12.66 -20.96
CA GLU A 23 17.79 -11.56 -21.84
C GLU A 23 17.72 -10.20 -21.14
N ILE A 24 16.64 -9.91 -20.41
CA ILE A 24 16.49 -8.64 -19.69
C ILE A 24 17.42 -8.57 -18.46
N ASN A 25 17.69 -9.69 -17.78
CA ASN A 25 18.69 -9.75 -16.72
C ASN A 25 20.13 -9.57 -17.27
N GLU A 26 20.38 -9.91 -18.54
CA GLU A 26 21.65 -9.64 -19.23
C GLU A 26 21.77 -8.19 -19.70
N GLU A 27 20.66 -7.57 -20.14
CA GLU A 27 20.61 -6.10 -20.37
C GLU A 27 20.86 -5.32 -19.06
N GLU A 28 20.29 -5.75 -17.93
CA GLU A 28 20.54 -5.13 -16.61
C GLU A 28 21.98 -5.33 -16.10
N LYS A 29 22.71 -6.35 -16.57
CA LYS A 29 24.15 -6.52 -16.27
C LYS A 29 25.05 -5.54 -17.03
N THR A 30 24.59 -4.97 -18.15
CA THR A 30 25.37 -4.02 -18.96
C THR A 30 25.15 -2.56 -18.55
N GLU A 31 24.07 -2.24 -17.84
CA GLU A 31 23.94 -0.98 -17.09
C GLU A 31 24.37 -1.16 -15.63
N VAL A 32 25.69 -1.14 -15.39
CA VAL A 32 26.22 -0.94 -14.03
C VAL A 32 25.85 0.48 -13.59
N ILE A 33 24.67 0.65 -13.00
CA ILE A 33 24.28 1.90 -12.33
C ILE A 33 25.10 1.99 -11.05
N SER A 34 26.21 2.71 -11.11
CA SER A 34 27.03 3.04 -9.94
C SER A 34 26.17 3.66 -8.83
N PRO A 35 26.43 3.37 -7.54
CA PRO A 35 25.61 3.78 -6.39
C PRO A 35 25.82 5.27 -6.01
N THR A 36 25.94 6.15 -7.00
CA THR A 36 26.04 7.60 -6.81
C THR A 36 24.86 8.33 -7.46
N ARG A 37 23.64 7.82 -7.31
CA ARG A 37 22.46 8.66 -7.48
C ARG A 37 22.30 9.52 -6.24
N THR A 38 22.65 10.80 -6.38
CA THR A 38 22.46 11.86 -5.38
C THR A 38 21.14 11.72 -4.63
N SER A 39 21.10 12.09 -3.35
CA SER A 39 19.93 12.13 -2.46
C SER A 39 18.60 12.62 -3.07
N LYS A 40 18.64 13.36 -4.20
CA LYS A 40 17.47 13.72 -5.01
C LYS A 40 16.74 12.53 -5.66
N GLY A 41 17.44 11.48 -6.09
CA GLY A 41 16.84 10.29 -6.72
C GLY A 41 16.23 9.28 -5.73
N TYR A 42 16.60 9.37 -4.45
CA TYR A 42 16.06 8.53 -3.37
C TYR A 42 14.81 9.17 -2.72
N ILE A 43 14.62 10.49 -2.87
CA ILE A 43 13.50 11.24 -2.28
C ILE A 43 12.39 11.50 -3.30
N SER A 44 12.75 11.78 -4.56
CA SER A 44 11.79 11.93 -5.67
C SER A 44 11.53 10.56 -6.29
N LEU A 45 10.31 10.03 -6.13
CA LEU A 45 9.84 8.96 -7.01
C LEU A 45 9.58 9.65 -8.35
N VAL A 46 10.47 9.43 -9.32
CA VAL A 46 10.42 10.10 -10.62
C VAL A 46 9.05 9.86 -11.24
N ASN A 47 8.25 10.92 -11.26
CA ASN A 47 6.96 10.94 -11.90
C ASN A 47 7.21 11.09 -13.41
N ASN A 48 7.39 9.99 -14.13
CA ASN A 48 7.47 10.03 -15.59
C ASN A 48 6.07 10.24 -16.22
N PHE A 49 5.32 11.23 -15.72
CA PHE A 49 4.09 11.76 -16.32
C PHE A 49 4.37 12.61 -17.59
N LYS A 50 5.63 12.67 -18.04
CA LYS A 50 5.95 13.29 -19.32
C LYS A 50 5.64 12.31 -20.44
N ASN A 51 4.72 12.72 -21.31
CA ASN A 51 4.50 12.15 -22.64
C ASN A 51 5.83 11.66 -23.22
N PRO A 52 6.02 10.34 -23.42
CA PRO A 52 7.15 9.88 -24.19
C PRO A 52 7.06 10.54 -25.57
N LYS A 53 8.19 11.05 -26.07
CA LYS A 53 8.30 11.50 -27.46
C LYS A 53 7.79 10.36 -28.34
N LYS A 54 7.00 10.71 -29.36
CA LYS A 54 6.41 9.81 -30.36
C LYS A 54 7.47 8.95 -31.04
N GLU A 55 7.90 7.88 -30.40
CA GLU A 55 8.49 6.71 -31.04
C GLU A 55 7.43 5.62 -31.01
N LYS A 56 7.18 4.99 -32.16
CA LYS A 56 6.23 3.89 -32.33
C LYS A 56 6.74 2.62 -31.60
N LYS A 57 6.85 2.66 -30.27
CA LYS A 57 6.96 1.45 -29.44
C LYS A 57 5.57 0.85 -29.29
N ALA A 58 5.51 -0.47 -29.22
CA ALA A 58 4.30 -1.18 -28.80
C ALA A 58 3.81 -0.57 -27.47
N ILE A 59 2.49 -0.36 -27.34
CA ILE A 59 1.92 0.29 -26.18
C ILE A 59 1.99 -0.68 -25.00
N SER A 60 2.81 -0.36 -24.01
CA SER A 60 3.06 -1.23 -22.87
C SER A 60 2.07 -1.03 -21.73
N GLY A 61 1.90 -2.06 -20.89
CA GLY A 61 0.95 -2.08 -19.78
C GLY A 61 -0.46 -2.57 -20.14
N ILE A 62 -0.64 -3.24 -21.29
CA ILE A 62 -1.95 -3.69 -21.81
C ILE A 62 -2.00 -5.24 -21.88
N GLY A 63 -1.53 -5.91 -20.82
CA GLY A 63 -1.58 -7.38 -20.72
C GLY A 63 -2.69 -7.85 -19.76
N GLY A 64 -3.45 -8.86 -20.15
CA GLY A 64 -4.42 -9.58 -19.32
C GLY A 64 -3.75 -10.58 -18.36
N PHE A 65 -4.51 -11.11 -17.40
CA PHE A 65 -4.06 -12.14 -16.46
C PHE A 65 -4.94 -13.39 -16.55
N GLU A 66 -4.35 -14.56 -16.82
CA GLU A 66 -5.09 -15.81 -16.88
C GLU A 66 -5.78 -16.13 -15.54
N ASN A 67 -7.04 -16.56 -15.59
CA ASN A 67 -7.77 -17.01 -14.42
C ASN A 67 -7.38 -18.45 -14.06
N LEU A 68 -6.76 -18.64 -12.90
CA LEU A 68 -6.29 -19.92 -12.39
C LEU A 68 -7.34 -20.63 -11.50
N GLY A 69 -8.62 -20.37 -11.76
CA GLY A 69 -9.76 -20.91 -11.01
C GLY A 69 -10.18 -20.02 -9.85
N LYS A 70 -11.27 -19.27 -10.02
CA LYS A 70 -11.81 -18.30 -9.03
C LYS A 70 -10.79 -17.24 -8.57
N THR A 71 -9.85 -16.86 -9.43
CA THR A 71 -8.79 -15.87 -9.13
C THR A 71 -9.04 -14.48 -9.70
N CYS A 72 -10.24 -14.21 -10.24
CA CYS A 72 -10.56 -12.91 -10.84
C CYS A 72 -10.43 -11.73 -9.85
N TYR A 73 -10.65 -11.95 -8.55
CA TYR A 73 -10.39 -10.93 -7.52
C TYR A 73 -8.89 -10.58 -7.40
N ILE A 74 -8.00 -11.56 -7.56
CA ILE A 74 -6.55 -11.34 -7.61
C ILE A 74 -6.19 -10.56 -8.87
N ASN A 75 -6.67 -11.04 -10.03
CA ASN A 75 -6.42 -10.41 -11.32
C ASN A 75 -6.86 -8.94 -11.32
N ALA A 76 -8.03 -8.64 -10.77
CA ALA A 76 -8.53 -7.28 -10.68
C ALA A 76 -7.63 -6.36 -9.82
N VAL A 77 -7.18 -6.83 -8.66
CA VAL A 77 -6.23 -6.07 -7.83
C VAL A 77 -4.89 -5.87 -8.53
N LEU A 78 -4.34 -6.93 -9.12
CA LEU A 78 -3.10 -6.85 -9.87
C LEU A 78 -3.19 -5.82 -11.00
N GLN A 79 -4.29 -5.79 -11.77
CA GLN A 79 -4.48 -4.82 -12.84
C GLN A 79 -4.47 -3.37 -12.32
N CYS A 80 -5.19 -3.08 -11.23
CA CYS A 80 -5.19 -1.73 -10.65
C CYS A 80 -3.82 -1.32 -10.11
N LEU A 81 -3.13 -2.22 -9.40
CA LEU A 81 -1.82 -1.91 -8.81
C LEU A 81 -0.72 -1.78 -9.86
N CYS A 82 -0.71 -2.64 -10.89
CA CYS A 82 0.25 -2.53 -11.98
C CYS A 82 0.03 -1.27 -12.83
N ASN A 83 -1.20 -0.77 -12.92
CA ASN A 83 -1.51 0.50 -13.57
C ASN A 83 -1.46 1.72 -12.62
N THR A 84 -1.03 1.53 -11.37
CA THR A 84 -0.71 2.65 -10.47
C THR A 84 0.70 3.13 -10.77
N ASN A 85 0.82 4.13 -11.65
CA ASN A 85 2.10 4.52 -12.27
C ASN A 85 3.27 4.72 -11.28
N PRO A 86 3.12 5.46 -10.16
CA PRO A 86 4.24 5.65 -9.23
C PRO A 86 4.68 4.34 -8.55
N LEU A 87 3.75 3.41 -8.33
CA LEU A 87 4.04 2.09 -7.78
C LEU A 87 4.74 1.22 -8.82
N ALA A 88 4.24 1.20 -10.06
CA ALA A 88 4.87 0.48 -11.16
C ALA A 88 6.30 0.96 -11.41
N ASP A 89 6.51 2.29 -11.46
CA ASP A 89 7.82 2.89 -11.66
C ASP A 89 8.79 2.56 -10.49
N TYR A 90 8.28 2.51 -9.26
CA TYR A 90 9.05 2.06 -8.09
C TYR A 90 9.56 0.61 -8.25
N PHE A 91 8.69 -0.33 -8.65
CA PHE A 91 9.10 -1.72 -8.87
C PHE A 91 10.04 -1.87 -10.08
N LEU A 92 9.73 -1.21 -11.20
CA LEU A 92 10.54 -1.25 -12.43
C LEU A 92 11.94 -0.66 -12.27
N SER A 93 12.10 0.30 -11.34
CA SER A 93 13.39 0.91 -11.02
C SER A 93 14.31 0.01 -10.17
N GLY A 94 13.79 -1.07 -9.58
CA GLY A 94 14.54 -1.95 -8.69
C GLY A 94 14.70 -1.44 -7.25
N LEU A 95 14.19 -0.24 -6.91
CA LEU A 95 14.29 0.35 -5.56
C LEU A 95 13.74 -0.56 -4.46
N PHE A 96 12.73 -1.38 -4.76
CA PHE A 96 12.18 -2.34 -3.81
C PHE A 96 13.21 -3.37 -3.32
N LYS A 97 14.16 -3.76 -4.17
CA LYS A 97 15.21 -4.72 -3.81
C LYS A 97 16.13 -4.13 -2.75
N GLU A 98 16.50 -2.85 -2.91
CA GLU A 98 17.30 -2.12 -1.92
C GLU A 98 16.57 -2.09 -0.57
N GLU A 99 15.30 -1.69 -0.58
CA GLU A 99 14.48 -1.58 0.65
C GLU A 99 14.27 -2.92 1.36
N MET A 100 14.15 -4.02 0.62
CA MET A 100 14.07 -5.37 1.21
C MET A 100 15.40 -5.84 1.80
N CYS A 101 16.52 -5.59 1.11
CA CYS A 101 17.86 -5.98 1.59
C CYS A 101 18.21 -5.30 2.92
N PHE A 102 17.85 -4.02 3.10
CA PHE A 102 18.10 -3.29 4.36
C PHE A 102 17.47 -3.94 5.60
N GLN A 103 16.42 -4.74 5.42
CA GLN A 103 15.68 -5.35 6.52
C GLN A 103 16.10 -6.80 6.81
N ASN A 104 17.11 -7.36 6.10
CA ASN A 104 17.53 -8.77 6.21
C ASN A 104 16.35 -9.77 6.14
N ARG A 105 15.32 -9.48 5.34
CA ARG A 105 14.12 -10.34 5.24
C ARG A 105 14.29 -11.37 4.12
N ASP A 106 15.18 -12.33 4.33
CA ASP A 106 15.21 -13.57 3.53
C ASP A 106 14.23 -14.58 4.11
N ASN A 107 12.93 -14.31 4.00
CA ASN A 107 11.87 -15.24 4.39
C ASN A 107 10.89 -15.50 3.24
N SER A 108 10.11 -16.57 3.34
CA SER A 108 9.13 -16.97 2.31
C SER A 108 8.11 -15.87 1.95
N SER A 109 7.91 -14.87 2.81
CA SER A 109 7.02 -13.74 2.50
C SER A 109 7.65 -12.76 1.51
N ALA A 110 8.97 -12.66 1.44
CA ALA A 110 9.69 -11.83 0.46
C ALA A 110 9.41 -12.28 -0.99
N GLU A 111 9.25 -13.60 -1.20
CA GLU A 111 8.94 -14.22 -2.48
C GLU A 111 7.70 -13.60 -3.13
N LEU A 112 6.68 -13.24 -2.33
CA LEU A 112 5.46 -12.59 -2.80
C LEU A 112 5.74 -11.24 -3.49
N ILE A 113 6.67 -10.45 -2.95
CA ILE A 113 7.03 -9.13 -3.50
C ILE A 113 7.84 -9.28 -4.77
N TYR A 114 8.75 -10.26 -4.83
CA TYR A 114 9.50 -10.57 -6.05
C TYR A 114 8.58 -11.09 -7.17
N ALA A 115 7.63 -11.96 -6.84
CA ALA A 115 6.64 -12.45 -7.80
C ALA A 115 5.77 -11.30 -8.35
N PHE A 116 5.36 -10.36 -7.50
CA PHE A 116 4.64 -9.16 -7.96
C PHE A 116 5.50 -8.25 -8.85
N ALA A 117 6.77 -8.05 -8.48
CA ALA A 117 7.70 -7.27 -9.31
C ALA A 117 7.91 -7.91 -10.69
N GLU A 118 7.95 -9.24 -10.76
CA GLU A 118 8.02 -9.99 -12.03
C GLU A 118 6.78 -9.78 -12.90
N ILE A 119 5.58 -9.77 -12.28
CA ILE A 119 4.32 -9.48 -12.98
C ILE A 119 4.36 -8.07 -13.60
N ILE A 120 4.72 -7.04 -12.82
CA ILE A 120 4.85 -5.65 -13.31
C ILE A 120 5.84 -5.60 -14.47
N ARG A 121 7.02 -6.21 -14.31
CA ARG A 121 8.07 -6.22 -15.34
C ARG A 121 7.60 -6.90 -16.62
N THR A 122 6.85 -7.99 -16.51
CA THR A 122 6.30 -8.73 -17.65
C THR A 122 5.27 -7.88 -18.40
N GLN A 123 4.39 -7.20 -17.67
CA GLN A 123 3.35 -6.35 -18.26
C GLN A 123 3.91 -5.08 -18.91
N TRP A 124 4.94 -4.45 -18.30
CA TRP A 124 5.45 -3.13 -18.70
C TRP A 124 6.78 -3.13 -19.47
N LYS A 125 7.59 -4.19 -19.43
CA LYS A 125 8.82 -4.31 -20.24
C LYS A 125 8.68 -5.35 -21.35
N ALA A 126 8.13 -6.52 -21.04
CA ALA A 126 8.11 -7.64 -21.99
C ALA A 126 6.90 -7.64 -22.94
N ASN A 127 5.88 -6.83 -22.63
CA ASN A 127 4.72 -6.54 -23.48
C ASN A 127 3.96 -7.80 -23.94
N TYR A 128 3.66 -8.69 -22.99
CA TYR A 128 2.83 -9.87 -23.24
C TYR A 128 1.33 -9.52 -23.20
N ASP A 129 0.56 -10.07 -24.13
CA ASP A 129 -0.89 -9.87 -24.22
C ASP A 129 -1.64 -10.59 -23.08
N CYS A 130 -1.13 -11.74 -22.63
CA CYS A 130 -1.66 -12.50 -21.50
C CYS A 130 -0.49 -13.00 -20.62
N ILE A 131 -0.63 -12.80 -19.32
CA ILE A 131 0.35 -13.16 -18.29
C ILE A 131 -0.29 -14.19 -17.38
N VAL A 132 0.46 -15.23 -17.03
CA VAL A 132 -0.01 -16.29 -16.13
C VAL A 132 0.59 -16.05 -14.74
N PRO A 133 -0.14 -15.48 -13.76
CA PRO A 133 0.41 -15.12 -12.45
C PRO A 133 0.53 -16.32 -11.51
N LYS A 134 0.85 -17.51 -12.03
CA LYS A 134 0.80 -18.79 -11.30
C LYS A 134 1.65 -18.78 -10.03
N HIS A 135 2.90 -18.35 -10.13
CA HIS A 135 3.79 -18.30 -8.98
C HIS A 135 3.26 -17.40 -7.85
N PHE A 136 2.77 -16.20 -8.20
CA PHE A 136 2.16 -15.27 -7.26
C PHE A 136 0.91 -15.87 -6.60
N VAL A 137 0.01 -16.43 -7.40
CA VAL A 137 -1.23 -17.06 -6.91
C VAL A 137 -0.93 -18.23 -5.97
N GLU A 138 0.03 -19.08 -6.30
CA GLU A 138 0.43 -20.20 -5.43
C GLU A 138 0.96 -19.73 -4.07
N ILE A 139 1.74 -18.64 -4.02
CA ILE A 139 2.26 -18.09 -2.76
C ILE A 139 1.10 -17.55 -1.90
N VAL A 140 0.16 -16.83 -2.52
CA VAL A 140 -1.03 -16.31 -1.85
C VAL A 140 -1.87 -17.47 -1.29
N GLN A 141 -2.19 -18.46 -2.11
CA GLN A 141 -3.10 -19.55 -1.72
C GLN A 141 -2.51 -20.51 -0.69
N LYS A 142 -1.18 -20.72 -0.69
CA LYS A 142 -0.52 -21.63 0.27
C LYS A 142 -0.40 -21.05 1.68
N ASN A 143 -0.34 -19.73 1.82
CA ASN A 143 0.14 -19.09 3.06
C ASN A 143 -0.87 -18.12 3.70
N THR A 144 -2.13 -18.11 3.24
CA THR A 144 -3.09 -17.08 3.64
C THR A 144 -4.52 -17.63 3.73
N GLN A 145 -5.44 -16.78 4.18
CA GLN A 145 -6.88 -17.05 4.18
C GLN A 145 -7.50 -17.12 2.78
N PHE A 146 -6.76 -16.76 1.73
CA PHE A 146 -7.22 -16.76 0.34
C PHE A 146 -6.98 -18.12 -0.31
N ALA A 147 -7.67 -19.15 0.19
CA ALA A 147 -7.46 -20.54 -0.22
C ALA A 147 -7.87 -20.79 -1.67
N GLN A 148 -7.42 -21.92 -2.22
CA GLN A 148 -7.79 -22.34 -3.56
C GLN A 148 -9.30 -22.67 -3.62
N GLU A 149 -9.94 -22.38 -4.76
CA GLU A 149 -11.35 -22.68 -5.07
C GLU A 149 -12.43 -21.90 -4.29
N GLU A 150 -12.06 -20.84 -3.57
CA GLU A 150 -13.00 -19.92 -2.93
C GLU A 150 -13.05 -18.57 -3.65
N GLU A 151 -14.25 -17.96 -3.70
CA GLU A 151 -14.41 -16.58 -4.14
C GLU A 151 -14.21 -15.66 -2.92
N HIS A 152 -13.43 -14.59 -3.09
CA HIS A 152 -13.12 -13.66 -2.01
C HIS A 152 -13.52 -12.22 -2.36
N ASP A 153 -13.69 -11.40 -1.33
CA ASP A 153 -13.88 -9.97 -1.53
C ASP A 153 -12.58 -9.31 -2.01
N VAL A 154 -12.68 -8.60 -3.14
CA VAL A 154 -11.51 -7.96 -3.76
C VAL A 154 -10.90 -6.85 -2.91
N HIS A 155 -11.68 -6.19 -2.05
CA HIS A 155 -11.20 -5.19 -1.09
C HIS A 155 -10.42 -5.84 0.06
N GLU A 156 -10.86 -7.01 0.52
CA GLU A 156 -10.16 -7.78 1.53
C GLU A 156 -8.79 -8.23 1.01
N PHE A 157 -8.74 -8.77 -0.22
CA PHE A 157 -7.49 -9.14 -0.86
C PHE A 157 -6.56 -7.94 -1.10
N LEU A 158 -7.10 -6.81 -1.59
CA LEU A 158 -6.33 -5.58 -1.75
C LEU A 158 -5.71 -5.12 -0.42
N THR A 159 -6.50 -5.12 0.65
CA THR A 159 -6.06 -4.71 1.99
C THR A 159 -4.97 -5.61 2.52
N PHE A 160 -5.15 -6.93 2.39
CA PHE A 160 -4.14 -7.92 2.74
C PHE A 160 -2.84 -7.69 1.97
N PHE A 161 -2.92 -7.59 0.64
CA PHE A 161 -1.73 -7.55 -0.20
C PHE A 161 -0.95 -6.25 -0.02
N MET A 162 -1.65 -5.11 0.05
CA MET A 162 -1.02 -3.83 0.37
C MET A 162 -0.44 -3.81 1.80
N GLY A 163 -1.10 -4.46 2.76
CA GLY A 163 -0.56 -4.67 4.10
C GLY A 163 0.75 -5.45 4.09
N LYS A 164 0.84 -6.52 3.29
CA LYS A 164 2.08 -7.29 3.10
C LYS A 164 3.18 -6.51 2.41
N MET A 165 2.85 -5.74 1.38
CA MET A 165 3.81 -4.79 0.77
C MET A 165 4.31 -3.78 1.80
N ASN A 166 3.41 -3.22 2.62
CA ASN A 166 3.77 -2.24 3.64
C ASN A 166 4.70 -2.83 4.71
N GLU A 167 4.44 -4.07 5.15
CA GLU A 167 5.25 -4.81 6.12
C GLU A 167 6.66 -5.10 5.59
N LEU A 168 6.75 -5.65 4.38
CA LEU A 168 7.99 -6.15 3.80
C LEU A 168 8.88 -5.05 3.21
N LEU A 169 8.28 -3.94 2.77
CA LEU A 169 8.97 -2.75 2.27
C LEU A 169 9.06 -1.65 3.34
N ASN A 170 8.90 -2.01 4.61
CA ASN A 170 8.99 -1.07 5.71
C ASN A 170 10.45 -0.63 5.94
N ARG A 171 10.68 0.68 5.89
CA ARG A 171 11.96 1.36 6.13
C ARG A 171 12.09 1.88 7.56
N ALA A 172 11.04 1.78 8.38
CA ALA A 172 11.08 2.24 9.75
C ALA A 172 12.10 1.43 10.56
N ASN A 173 13.04 2.11 11.20
CA ASN A 173 13.98 1.51 12.15
C ASN A 173 13.52 1.84 13.57
N THR A 174 13.07 0.82 14.30
CA THR A 174 12.56 0.90 15.68
C THR A 174 13.61 1.34 16.69
N ASN A 175 14.90 1.23 16.36
CA ASN A 175 16.01 1.50 17.29
C ASN A 175 16.50 2.96 17.30
N SER A 176 15.89 3.83 16.50
CA SER A 176 16.34 5.23 16.37
C SER A 176 15.33 6.18 16.99
N SER A 177 15.67 6.72 18.15
CA SER A 177 14.98 7.88 18.71
C SER A 177 15.19 9.06 17.78
N SER A 178 14.13 9.52 17.13
CA SER A 178 14.14 10.82 16.45
C SER A 178 13.52 11.84 17.39
N PRO A 179 14.17 13.00 17.61
CA PRO A 179 13.56 14.10 18.33
C PRO A 179 12.22 14.44 17.68
N VAL A 180 11.16 14.47 18.48
CA VAL A 180 9.88 15.04 18.05
C VAL A 180 10.15 16.52 17.75
N PRO A 181 9.70 17.07 16.62
CA PRO A 181 9.73 18.52 16.43
C PRO A 181 8.96 19.17 17.60
N GLU A 182 9.66 19.85 18.52
CA GLU A 182 9.00 20.66 19.54
C GLU A 182 8.18 21.71 18.84
N CYS A 183 6.85 21.64 18.97
CA CYS A 183 5.95 22.62 18.40
C CYS A 183 5.08 23.19 19.52
N ASN A 184 5.17 24.51 19.69
CA ASN A 184 4.33 25.27 20.60
C ASN A 184 2.99 25.55 19.90
N GLY A 185 1.94 24.78 20.23
CA GLY A 185 0.59 25.09 19.78
C GLY A 185 -0.41 23.95 19.93
N ASP A 186 -1.45 24.16 20.74
CA ASP A 186 -2.58 23.23 20.88
C ASP A 186 -3.59 23.40 19.73
N THR A 187 -3.18 23.05 18.52
CA THR A 187 -4.07 23.05 17.34
C THR A 187 -4.24 21.66 16.78
N ASP A 188 -5.39 21.37 16.17
CA ASP A 188 -5.67 20.11 15.47
C ASP A 188 -4.55 19.66 14.50
N GLU A 189 -3.94 20.60 13.77
CA GLU A 189 -2.87 20.27 12.80
C GLU A 189 -1.61 19.73 13.48
N HIS A 190 -1.28 20.22 14.68
CA HIS A 190 -0.16 19.73 15.48
C HIS A 190 -0.45 18.33 16.02
N GLN A 191 -1.64 18.09 16.57
CA GLN A 191 -2.04 16.76 17.05
C GLN A 191 -2.06 15.75 15.90
N ALA A 192 -2.57 16.14 14.73
CA ALA A 192 -2.56 15.33 13.53
C ALA A 192 -1.15 15.01 13.03
N ALA A 193 -0.25 16.00 13.02
CA ALA A 193 1.14 15.81 12.62
C ALA A 193 1.90 14.92 13.61
N GLN A 194 1.62 15.03 14.91
CA GLN A 194 2.17 14.17 15.93
C GLN A 194 1.71 12.72 15.75
N ALA A 195 0.41 12.49 15.57
CA ALA A 195 -0.12 11.16 15.29
C ALA A 195 0.49 10.56 14.01
N TRP A 196 0.75 11.39 12.99
CA TRP A 196 1.43 10.96 11.78
C TRP A 196 2.90 10.62 12.00
N HIS A 197 3.60 11.42 12.80
CA HIS A 197 4.97 11.12 13.20
C HIS A 197 5.05 9.77 13.93
N ASP A 198 4.10 9.51 14.84
CA ASP A 198 4.01 8.24 15.58
C ASP A 198 3.69 7.06 14.66
N HIS A 199 2.82 7.24 13.67
CA HIS A 199 2.60 6.28 12.59
C HIS A 199 3.89 5.96 11.83
N LEU A 200 4.68 6.98 11.46
CA LEU A 200 5.96 6.81 10.77
C LEU A 200 7.06 6.14 11.63
N LYS A 201 6.88 6.01 12.96
CA LYS A 201 7.82 5.26 13.81
C LYS A 201 7.72 3.76 13.58
N SER A 202 6.53 3.24 13.33
CA SER A 202 6.29 1.82 13.14
C SER A 202 6.21 1.44 11.66
N THR A 203 5.83 2.36 10.77
CA THR A 203 5.65 2.05 9.36
C THR A 203 6.01 3.21 8.43
N SER A 204 6.94 2.94 7.51
CA SER A 204 7.34 3.86 6.43
C SER A 204 7.69 3.03 5.20
N SER A 205 6.83 3.00 4.20
CA SER A 205 7.06 2.24 2.95
C SER A 205 6.51 3.01 1.75
N VAL A 206 6.72 2.49 0.55
CA VAL A 206 6.05 3.00 -0.66
C VAL A 206 4.51 3.01 -0.54
N ILE A 207 3.93 2.12 0.27
CA ILE A 207 2.49 2.08 0.51
C ILE A 207 2.05 3.28 1.36
N VAL A 208 2.82 3.62 2.40
CA VAL A 208 2.58 4.84 3.20
C VAL A 208 2.73 6.08 2.33
N ASP A 209 3.77 6.13 1.49
CA ASP A 209 4.04 7.27 0.62
C ASP A 209 2.89 7.55 -0.35
N LEU A 210 2.31 6.51 -0.95
CA LEU A 210 1.35 6.64 -2.04
C LEU A 210 -0.12 6.58 -1.61
N PHE A 211 -0.47 5.74 -0.64
CA PHE A 211 -1.86 5.39 -0.36
C PHE A 211 -2.35 5.83 1.02
N HIS A 212 -1.45 6.14 1.96
CA HIS A 212 -1.89 6.51 3.31
C HIS A 212 -2.31 7.98 3.36
N GLY A 213 -3.59 8.20 3.68
CA GLY A 213 -4.09 9.48 4.16
C GLY A 213 -4.32 9.45 5.68
N GLN A 214 -4.93 10.50 6.21
CA GLN A 214 -5.28 10.58 7.63
C GLN A 214 -6.76 10.99 7.80
N LEU A 215 -7.49 10.28 8.64
CA LEU A 215 -8.84 10.64 9.11
C LEU A 215 -8.75 11.36 10.45
N LYS A 216 -9.71 12.24 10.71
CA LYS A 216 -10.01 12.77 12.04
C LYS A 216 -11.35 12.22 12.50
N SER A 217 -11.34 11.42 13.56
CA SER A 217 -12.56 10.98 14.24
C SER A 217 -12.85 11.90 15.42
N THR A 218 -14.12 12.26 15.61
CA THR A 218 -14.57 13.11 16.71
C THR A 218 -15.71 12.42 17.44
N LEU A 219 -15.56 12.27 18.76
CA LEU A 219 -16.59 11.82 19.69
C LEU A 219 -17.01 12.99 20.56
N LYS A 220 -18.31 13.29 20.60
CA LYS A 220 -18.86 14.36 21.42
C LYS A 220 -19.94 13.82 22.35
N CYS A 221 -19.75 14.04 23.65
CA CYS A 221 -20.73 13.72 24.69
C CYS A 221 -22.04 14.51 24.47
N THR A 222 -23.20 13.86 24.51
CA THR A 222 -24.48 14.58 24.42
C THR A 222 -24.95 15.18 25.75
N GLN A 223 -24.29 14.83 26.88
CA GLN A 223 -24.66 15.31 28.22
C GLN A 223 -23.81 16.49 28.70
N CYS A 224 -22.50 16.49 28.43
CA CYS A 224 -21.57 17.51 28.94
C CYS A 224 -20.74 18.21 27.86
N ASP A 225 -21.04 17.93 26.59
CA ASP A 225 -20.36 18.45 25.39
C ASP A 225 -18.84 18.19 25.32
N GLN A 226 -18.27 17.33 26.18
CA GLN A 226 -16.88 16.94 26.08
C GLN A 226 -16.59 16.31 24.71
N ILE A 227 -15.51 16.77 24.09
CA ILE A 227 -15.02 16.29 22.80
C ILE A 227 -13.77 15.43 23.03
N SER A 228 -13.70 14.30 22.34
CA SER A 228 -12.50 13.48 22.18
C SER A 228 -12.22 13.33 20.69
N GLN A 229 -10.98 13.53 20.28
CA GLN A 229 -10.57 13.46 18.88
C GLN A 229 -9.41 12.48 18.74
N ASN A 230 -9.38 11.77 17.61
CA ASN A 230 -8.28 10.90 17.25
C ASN A 230 -7.94 11.05 15.77
N PHE A 231 -6.65 10.96 15.43
CA PHE A 231 -6.16 11.05 14.07
C PHE A 231 -5.54 9.73 13.66
N GLU A 232 -6.11 9.09 12.63
CA GLU A 232 -5.78 7.71 12.26
C GLU A 232 -5.42 7.62 10.77
N PRO A 233 -4.37 6.86 10.42
CA PRO A 233 -4.05 6.61 9.03
C PRO A 233 -5.13 5.75 8.37
N PHE A 234 -5.35 5.95 7.07
CA PHE A 234 -6.20 5.08 6.26
C PHE A 234 -5.52 4.78 4.93
N MET A 235 -5.81 3.60 4.35
CA MET A 235 -5.32 3.20 3.03
C MET A 235 -6.42 3.22 1.95
N SER A 236 -7.66 3.03 2.37
CA SER A 236 -8.85 3.18 1.53
C SER A 236 -10.01 3.69 2.39
N ILE A 237 -11.02 4.30 1.77
CA ILE A 237 -12.23 4.78 2.43
C ILE A 237 -13.43 3.97 1.95
N SER A 238 -14.09 3.27 2.87
CA SER A 238 -15.29 2.49 2.59
C SER A 238 -16.54 3.34 2.75
N LEU A 239 -17.11 3.75 1.63
CA LEU A 239 -18.24 4.67 1.58
C LEU A 239 -19.58 3.93 1.70
N PRO A 240 -20.49 4.39 2.58
CA PRO A 240 -21.84 3.88 2.64
C PRO A 240 -22.61 4.25 1.36
N ILE A 241 -23.55 3.39 0.98
CA ILE A 241 -24.43 3.61 -0.18
C ILE A 241 -25.85 3.79 0.33
N SER A 242 -26.37 5.00 0.20
CA SER A 242 -27.79 5.25 0.38
C SER A 242 -28.56 4.66 -0.82
N ALA A 243 -29.51 3.77 -0.58
CA ALA A 243 -30.27 3.01 -1.60
C ALA A 243 -31.31 3.85 -2.37
N ASN A 244 -31.04 5.14 -2.57
CA ASN A 244 -31.93 6.07 -3.25
C ASN A 244 -31.58 6.16 -4.76
N LYS A 245 -32.57 6.47 -5.59
CA LYS A 245 -32.32 6.77 -7.01
C LYS A 245 -31.48 8.05 -7.13
N GLY A 246 -30.42 8.01 -7.94
CA GLY A 246 -29.57 9.18 -8.22
C GLY A 246 -28.45 9.44 -7.20
N THR A 247 -28.06 8.43 -6.41
CA THR A 247 -26.90 8.53 -5.52
C THR A 247 -25.62 8.85 -6.31
N SER A 248 -24.80 9.75 -5.80
CA SER A 248 -23.51 10.12 -6.38
C SER A 248 -22.38 9.87 -5.38
N LEU A 249 -21.14 9.78 -5.85
CA LEU A 249 -19.96 9.67 -4.99
C LEU A 249 -19.89 10.82 -3.98
N LYS A 250 -20.27 12.03 -4.40
CA LYS A 250 -20.38 13.21 -3.53
C LYS A 250 -21.40 13.00 -2.41
N GLN A 251 -22.53 12.36 -2.69
CA GLN A 251 -23.51 12.03 -1.65
C GLN A 251 -22.97 10.96 -0.70
N CYS A 252 -22.32 9.92 -1.22
CA CYS A 252 -21.67 8.90 -0.39
C CYS A 252 -20.59 9.48 0.53
N LEU A 253 -19.84 10.48 0.07
CA LEU A 253 -18.87 11.24 0.89
C LEU A 253 -19.58 12.06 1.98
N LYS A 254 -20.69 12.73 1.66
CA LYS A 254 -21.50 13.45 2.66
C LYS A 254 -21.99 12.50 3.74
N ASP A 255 -22.54 11.36 3.34
CA ASP A 255 -23.04 10.33 4.24
C ASP A 255 -21.92 9.76 5.13
N PHE A 256 -20.73 9.52 4.57
CA PHE A 256 -19.54 9.11 5.33
C PHE A 256 -19.10 10.13 6.39
N THR A 257 -19.21 11.43 6.09
CA THR A 257 -18.83 12.51 7.04
C THR A 257 -19.95 12.94 8.00
N LYS A 258 -21.13 12.31 7.90
CA LYS A 258 -22.28 12.66 8.73
C LYS A 258 -22.07 12.19 10.17
N ASN A 259 -22.64 12.93 11.13
CA ASN A 259 -22.66 12.53 12.53
C ASN A 259 -23.57 11.30 12.71
N GLU A 260 -23.05 10.27 13.38
CA GLU A 260 -23.78 9.09 13.80
C GLU A 260 -23.96 9.12 15.33
N SER A 261 -25.11 8.66 15.82
CA SER A 261 -25.36 8.54 17.26
C SER A 261 -24.88 7.19 17.76
N LEU A 262 -24.08 7.19 18.81
CA LEU A 262 -23.64 6.01 19.55
C LEU A 262 -24.41 5.96 20.86
N GLU A 263 -25.45 5.14 20.93
CA GLU A 263 -26.29 5.02 22.11
C GLU A 263 -25.58 4.23 23.22
N GLN A 264 -25.35 4.90 24.36
CA GLN A 264 -24.81 4.33 25.61
C GLN A 264 -23.52 3.49 25.51
N SER A 265 -22.75 3.61 24.43
CA SER A 265 -21.59 2.77 24.19
C SER A 265 -20.24 3.46 24.44
N TRP A 266 -20.24 4.75 24.77
CA TRP A 266 -19.00 5.51 25.00
C TRP A 266 -18.85 5.94 26.46
N PHE A 267 -17.70 5.67 27.06
CA PHE A 267 -17.36 6.11 28.41
C PHE A 267 -16.83 7.55 28.37
N CYS A 268 -17.58 8.49 28.96
CA CYS A 268 -17.18 9.89 29.05
C CYS A 268 -16.40 10.13 30.33
N SER A 269 -15.15 10.59 30.24
CA SER A 269 -14.29 10.81 31.42
C SER A 269 -14.78 11.95 32.33
N LYS A 270 -15.43 12.99 31.79
CA LYS A 270 -16.03 14.08 32.59
C LYS A 270 -17.32 13.66 33.29
N CYS A 271 -18.15 12.84 32.64
CA CYS A 271 -19.38 12.31 33.26
C CYS A 271 -19.11 11.07 34.14
N ASN A 272 -17.94 10.45 33.99
CA ASN A 272 -17.53 9.22 34.65
C ASN A 272 -18.54 8.07 34.50
N LYS A 273 -19.15 7.94 33.33
CA LYS A 273 -20.14 6.90 33.02
C LYS A 273 -20.26 6.68 31.51
N GLN A 274 -20.90 5.57 31.13
CA GLN A 274 -21.34 5.37 29.75
C GLN A 274 -22.46 6.35 29.39
N VAL A 275 -22.31 6.99 28.24
CA VAL A 275 -23.23 8.02 27.73
C VAL A 275 -23.50 7.80 26.25
N THR A 276 -24.58 8.39 25.79
CA THR A 276 -24.77 8.60 24.36
C THR A 276 -23.76 9.64 23.87
N ALA A 277 -23.13 9.36 22.74
CA ALA A 277 -22.18 10.25 22.09
C ALA A 277 -22.55 10.40 20.61
N THR A 278 -22.14 11.51 20.01
CA THR A 278 -22.14 11.64 18.55
C THR A 278 -20.74 11.34 18.05
N LYS A 279 -20.62 10.47 17.05
CA LYS A 279 -19.37 10.11 16.38
C LYS A 279 -19.40 10.66 14.95
N SER A 280 -18.30 11.26 14.52
CA SER A 280 -18.15 11.72 13.14
C SER A 280 -16.74 11.50 12.63
N TYR A 281 -16.63 11.38 11.30
CA TYR A 281 -15.37 11.27 10.59
C TYR A 281 -15.22 12.44 9.63
N SER A 282 -13.99 12.92 9.49
CA SER A 282 -13.60 13.85 8.42
C SER A 282 -12.27 13.43 7.85
N ILE A 283 -12.02 13.74 6.58
CA ILE A 283 -10.73 13.48 5.97
C ILE A 283 -9.78 14.60 6.42
N TRP A 284 -8.69 14.26 7.10
CA TRP A 284 -7.71 15.26 7.55
C TRP A 284 -6.61 15.49 6.51
N LYS A 285 -6.04 14.42 5.94
CA LYS A 285 -5.04 14.46 4.85
C LYS A 285 -5.41 13.47 3.77
N VAL A 286 -5.29 13.89 2.51
CA VAL A 286 -5.52 13.03 1.36
C VAL A 286 -4.19 12.48 0.80
N PRO A 287 -4.14 11.21 0.36
CA PRO A 287 -2.95 10.59 -0.21
C PRO A 287 -2.77 10.91 -1.71
N PRO A 288 -1.56 10.73 -2.28
CA PRO A 288 -1.34 10.72 -3.73
C PRO A 288 -2.31 9.85 -4.53
N ILE A 289 -2.57 8.63 -4.04
CA ILE A 289 -3.46 7.65 -4.64
C ILE A 289 -4.58 7.36 -3.63
N LEU A 290 -5.81 7.70 -4.00
CA LEU A 290 -6.98 7.55 -3.14
C LEU A 290 -7.86 6.42 -3.66
N ILE A 291 -8.21 5.51 -2.76
CA ILE A 291 -9.05 4.34 -3.05
C ILE A 291 -10.36 4.49 -2.30
N PHE A 292 -11.48 4.48 -3.04
CA PHE A 292 -12.81 4.36 -2.46
C PHE A 292 -13.36 2.96 -2.69
N GLN A 293 -13.83 2.33 -1.61
CA GLN A 293 -14.68 1.14 -1.69
C GLN A 293 -16.14 1.58 -1.57
N LEU A 294 -16.97 1.20 -2.54
CA LEU A 294 -18.41 1.35 -2.46
C LEU A 294 -18.96 0.14 -1.69
N LYS A 295 -19.51 0.33 -0.48
CA LYS A 295 -20.05 -0.74 0.37
C LYS A 295 -21.33 -1.35 -0.21
N ARG A 296 -21.18 -2.12 -1.30
CA ARG A 296 -22.30 -2.73 -2.04
C ARG A 296 -22.87 -3.96 -1.37
N PHE A 297 -22.09 -4.66 -0.58
CA PHE A 297 -22.57 -5.87 0.08
C PHE A 297 -23.09 -5.53 1.47
N HIS A 298 -24.35 -5.87 1.71
CA HIS A 298 -24.98 -5.75 3.01
C HIS A 298 -25.31 -7.15 3.51
N PHE A 299 -24.77 -7.48 4.68
CA PHE A 299 -24.95 -8.76 5.34
C PHE A 299 -25.69 -8.53 6.65
N THR A 300 -26.94 -8.98 6.71
CA THR A 300 -27.62 -9.29 7.97
C THR A 300 -27.78 -10.80 8.07
N PRO A 301 -28.03 -11.35 9.27
CA PRO A 301 -28.34 -12.78 9.41
C PRO A 301 -29.50 -13.23 8.52
N GLU A 302 -30.44 -12.35 8.16
CA GLU A 302 -31.57 -12.67 7.29
C GLU A 302 -31.34 -12.37 5.80
N ILE A 303 -30.48 -11.41 5.45
CA ILE A 303 -30.34 -10.90 4.08
C ILE A 303 -28.86 -10.82 3.69
N GLN A 304 -28.53 -11.50 2.59
CA GLN A 304 -27.29 -11.28 1.86
C GLN A 304 -27.62 -10.63 0.52
N GLU A 305 -27.46 -9.31 0.42
CA GLU A 305 -27.79 -8.58 -0.79
C GLU A 305 -26.66 -7.71 -1.30
N LYS A 306 -26.67 -7.53 -2.62
CA LYS A 306 -25.79 -6.60 -3.33
C LYS A 306 -26.61 -5.40 -3.78
N ILE A 307 -26.21 -4.21 -3.31
CA ILE A 307 -26.75 -2.93 -3.72
C ILE A 307 -26.34 -2.66 -5.18
N LYS A 308 -27.33 -2.69 -6.07
CA LYS A 308 -27.17 -2.46 -7.52
C LYS A 308 -27.35 -1.01 -7.95
N THR A 309 -27.49 -0.09 -6.99
CA THR A 309 -27.66 1.34 -7.25
C THR A 309 -26.55 1.88 -8.15
N ASP A 310 -26.94 2.57 -9.22
CA ASP A 310 -26.04 3.37 -10.04
C ASP A 310 -25.51 4.53 -9.20
N ILE A 311 -24.19 4.61 -9.06
CA ILE A 311 -23.52 5.67 -8.31
C ILE A 311 -22.74 6.49 -9.32
N GLY A 312 -23.16 7.74 -9.54
CA GLY A 312 -22.42 8.65 -10.41
C GLY A 312 -21.10 9.04 -9.78
N PHE A 313 -19.98 8.89 -10.50
CA PHE A 313 -18.65 9.27 -10.02
C PHE A 313 -17.85 10.01 -11.10
N PRO A 314 -17.22 11.15 -10.76
CA PRO A 314 -16.51 11.96 -11.75
C PRO A 314 -15.20 11.30 -12.18
N LEU A 315 -15.01 11.12 -13.49
CA LEU A 315 -13.75 10.60 -14.02
C LEU A 315 -12.59 11.60 -13.93
N LYS A 316 -12.90 12.91 -13.92
CA LYS A 316 -11.91 14.00 -13.87
C LYS A 316 -12.32 15.04 -12.85
N SER A 317 -11.33 15.67 -12.22
CA SER A 317 -11.48 16.82 -11.33
C SER A 317 -12.48 16.59 -10.19
N LEU A 318 -12.44 15.41 -9.56
CA LEU A 318 -13.08 15.17 -8.28
C LEU A 318 -12.47 16.12 -7.25
N ASP A 319 -13.23 17.12 -6.82
CA ASP A 319 -12.82 18.06 -5.79
C ASP A 319 -13.25 17.56 -4.41
N LEU A 320 -12.29 17.32 -3.53
CA LEU A 320 -12.54 16.87 -2.17
C LEU A 320 -12.48 17.98 -1.12
N ALA A 321 -12.31 19.25 -1.51
CA ALA A 321 -12.13 20.36 -0.57
C ALA A 321 -13.27 20.49 0.45
N GLU A 322 -14.52 20.18 0.08
CA GLU A 322 -15.68 20.20 1.00
C GLU A 322 -15.62 19.12 2.09
N TYR A 323 -14.90 18.01 1.84
CA TYR A 323 -14.87 16.83 2.72
C TYR A 323 -13.57 16.73 3.55
N VAL A 324 -12.62 17.62 3.27
CA VAL A 324 -11.31 17.66 3.91
C VAL A 324 -11.31 18.77 4.96
N ALA A 325 -11.08 18.41 6.22
CA ALA A 325 -11.08 19.35 7.34
C ALA A 325 -9.69 19.94 7.63
N GLY A 326 -8.61 19.24 7.26
CA GLY A 326 -7.24 19.68 7.50
C GLY A 326 -6.66 20.54 6.37
N PRO A 327 -5.65 21.38 6.65
CA PRO A 327 -4.96 22.15 5.61
C PRO A 327 -4.25 21.21 4.63
N GLN A 328 -4.30 21.49 3.32
CA GLN A 328 -3.59 20.69 2.31
C GLN A 328 -2.46 21.48 1.66
N LYS A 329 -1.32 20.82 1.40
CA LYS A 329 -0.20 21.43 0.66
C LYS A 329 -0.55 21.72 -0.81
N THR A 330 -1.45 20.93 -1.36
CA THR A 330 -1.94 21.08 -2.73
C THR A 330 -3.46 20.90 -2.76
N PRO A 331 -4.17 21.54 -3.69
CA PRO A 331 -5.58 21.28 -3.93
C PRO A 331 -5.90 19.76 -4.00
N PRO A 332 -6.90 19.26 -3.25
CA PRO A 332 -7.25 17.84 -3.23
C PRO A 332 -8.15 17.48 -4.42
N LYS A 333 -7.60 17.64 -5.64
CA LYS A 333 -8.28 17.35 -6.91
C LYS A 333 -7.78 16.04 -7.50
N TYR A 334 -8.72 15.19 -7.86
CA TYR A 334 -8.44 13.81 -8.23
C TYR A 334 -9.03 13.42 -9.59
N ASP A 335 -8.28 12.63 -10.34
CA ASP A 335 -8.71 12.04 -11.61
C ASP A 335 -8.75 10.50 -11.45
N LEU A 336 -9.82 9.89 -11.96
CA LEU A 336 -10.00 8.45 -11.93
C LEU A 336 -9.07 7.81 -12.96
N TYR A 337 -8.41 6.73 -12.58
CA TYR A 337 -7.56 5.97 -13.51
C TYR A 337 -7.85 4.47 -13.50
N ALA A 338 -8.46 3.91 -12.45
CA ALA A 338 -8.88 2.53 -12.47
C ALA A 338 -10.17 2.28 -11.67
N VAL A 339 -10.93 1.29 -12.09
CA VAL A 339 -12.17 0.84 -11.47
C VAL A 339 -12.15 -0.68 -11.41
N VAL A 340 -12.27 -1.24 -10.21
CA VAL A 340 -12.62 -2.66 -10.06
C VAL A 340 -14.13 -2.77 -10.12
N ASN A 341 -14.62 -3.60 -11.03
CA ASN A 341 -16.03 -3.88 -11.22
C ASN A 341 -16.36 -5.27 -10.71
N HIS A 342 -17.60 -5.46 -10.27
CA HIS A 342 -18.12 -6.75 -9.85
C HIS A 342 -19.48 -7.03 -10.51
N SER A 343 -19.64 -8.18 -11.14
CA SER A 343 -20.92 -8.72 -11.60
C SER A 343 -21.32 -9.96 -10.79
N GLY A 344 -22.62 -10.26 -10.69
CA GLY A 344 -23.10 -11.41 -9.92
C GLY A 344 -23.27 -11.13 -8.42
N LYS A 345 -23.40 -12.22 -7.64
CA LYS A 345 -23.52 -12.23 -6.17
C LYS A 345 -22.13 -12.37 -5.55
N LEU A 346 -21.99 -12.25 -4.22
CA LEU A 346 -20.67 -12.39 -3.58
C LEU A 346 -20.09 -13.81 -3.74
N THR A 347 -20.94 -14.84 -3.65
CA THR A 347 -20.54 -16.26 -3.67
C THR A 347 -20.45 -16.87 -5.07
N GLU A 348 -20.94 -16.13 -6.07
CA GLU A 348 -20.98 -16.53 -7.47
C GLU A 348 -20.94 -15.24 -8.30
N GLY A 349 -19.77 -14.64 -8.26
CA GLY A 349 -19.47 -13.33 -8.79
C GLY A 349 -18.29 -13.35 -9.76
N HIS A 350 -18.10 -12.22 -10.45
CA HIS A 350 -16.95 -12.06 -11.32
C HIS A 350 -16.41 -10.64 -11.23
N TYR A 351 -15.11 -10.53 -11.01
CA TYR A 351 -14.39 -9.27 -10.95
C TYR A 351 -13.64 -9.01 -12.25
N PHE A 352 -13.66 -7.76 -12.71
CA PHE A 352 -12.90 -7.30 -13.87
C PHE A 352 -12.53 -5.83 -13.67
N THR A 353 -11.53 -5.34 -14.38
CA THR A 353 -10.96 -4.00 -14.15
C THR A 353 -11.10 -3.12 -15.37
N TYR A 354 -11.49 -1.87 -15.18
CA TYR A 354 -11.27 -0.80 -16.15
C TYR A 354 -10.05 -0.01 -15.72
N SER A 355 -9.10 0.23 -16.60
CA SER A 355 -7.93 1.05 -16.28
C SER A 355 -7.51 1.91 -17.47
N LYS A 356 -7.08 3.14 -17.15
CA LYS A 356 -6.56 4.10 -18.11
C LYS A 356 -5.05 3.89 -18.27
N ASN A 357 -4.60 3.57 -19.48
CA ASN A 357 -3.19 3.36 -19.73
C ASN A 357 -2.43 4.70 -19.77
N LYS A 358 -1.27 4.75 -19.11
CA LYS A 358 -0.50 6.00 -18.98
C LYS A 358 0.15 6.47 -20.28
N ASN A 359 0.48 5.54 -21.19
CA ASN A 359 1.27 5.84 -22.38
C ASN A 359 0.41 6.43 -23.51
N ASP A 360 -0.83 5.98 -23.65
CA ASP A 360 -1.74 6.43 -24.72
C ASP A 360 -2.98 7.18 -24.24
N GLN A 361 -3.20 7.22 -22.91
CA GLN A 361 -4.34 7.87 -22.26
C GLN A 361 -5.71 7.28 -22.65
N ARG A 362 -5.76 6.00 -23.07
CA ARG A 362 -6.98 5.28 -23.41
C ARG A 362 -7.44 4.36 -22.28
N TRP A 363 -8.74 4.05 -22.27
CA TRP A 363 -9.33 3.13 -21.32
C TRP A 363 -9.37 1.71 -21.88
N TYR A 364 -9.07 0.76 -21.02
CA TYR A 364 -9.09 -0.66 -21.33
C TYR A 364 -9.90 -1.42 -20.28
N LYS A 365 -10.68 -2.40 -20.75
CA LYS A 365 -11.31 -3.43 -19.93
C LYS A 365 -10.39 -4.64 -19.87
N PHE A 366 -10.01 -5.03 -18.67
CA PHE A 366 -9.24 -6.23 -18.33
C PHE A 366 -10.19 -7.22 -17.66
N ASP A 367 -10.57 -8.25 -18.40
CA ASP A 367 -11.47 -9.32 -17.99
C ASP A 367 -10.68 -10.62 -18.01
N ASP A 368 -9.95 -10.88 -16.92
CA ASP A 368 -8.90 -11.89 -16.86
C ASP A 368 -7.88 -11.73 -18.02
N ASP A 369 -7.74 -12.74 -18.89
CA ASP A 369 -6.81 -12.75 -20.03
C ASP A 369 -7.29 -11.89 -21.20
N MET A 370 -8.57 -11.51 -21.21
CA MET A 370 -9.17 -10.71 -22.27
C MET A 370 -8.97 -9.22 -22.00
N VAL A 371 -8.39 -8.52 -22.98
CA VAL A 371 -8.19 -7.07 -22.93
C VAL A 371 -8.86 -6.39 -24.11
N GLU A 372 -9.69 -5.39 -23.84
CA GLU A 372 -10.47 -4.67 -24.85
C GLU A 372 -10.36 -3.15 -24.62
N GLU A 373 -10.06 -2.39 -25.67
CA GLU A 373 -10.17 -0.92 -25.61
C GLU A 373 -11.64 -0.53 -25.42
N MET A 374 -11.91 0.46 -24.58
CA MET A 374 -13.26 0.93 -24.28
C MET A 374 -13.36 2.46 -24.27
N SER A 375 -14.58 2.97 -24.48
CA SER A 375 -14.87 4.41 -24.38
C SER A 375 -14.84 4.88 -22.93
N GLU A 376 -14.36 6.12 -22.71
CA GLU A 376 -14.40 6.80 -21.41
C GLU A 376 -15.85 6.88 -20.86
N ASP A 377 -16.84 7.02 -21.74
CA ASP A 377 -18.27 7.10 -21.36
C ASP A 377 -18.84 5.79 -20.77
N ALA A 378 -18.17 4.66 -21.02
CA ALA A 378 -18.60 3.34 -20.54
C ALA A 378 -17.97 2.93 -19.20
N VAL A 379 -17.09 3.77 -18.65
CA VAL A 379 -16.39 3.49 -17.38
C VAL A 379 -17.35 3.55 -16.20
N GLU A 380 -18.28 4.51 -16.21
CA GLU A 380 -19.31 4.62 -15.18
C GLU A 380 -20.35 3.49 -15.35
N SER A 381 -20.52 2.67 -14.32
CA SER A 381 -21.51 1.60 -14.31
C SER A 381 -21.91 1.20 -12.88
N ASN A 382 -23.09 0.61 -12.70
CA ASN A 382 -23.48 -0.03 -11.43
C ASN A 382 -22.59 -1.20 -10.98
N LYS A 383 -21.66 -1.65 -11.82
CA LYS A 383 -20.73 -2.72 -11.46
C LYS A 383 -19.53 -2.20 -10.68
N ALA A 384 -19.25 -0.89 -10.73
CA ALA A 384 -18.11 -0.29 -10.05
C ALA A 384 -18.13 -0.58 -8.54
N TYR A 385 -17.04 -1.13 -8.00
CA TYR A 385 -16.91 -1.54 -6.60
C TYR A 385 -15.76 -0.83 -5.90
N LEU A 386 -14.56 -0.82 -6.51
CA LEU A 386 -13.43 0.00 -6.05
C LEU A 386 -13.10 1.07 -7.08
N LEU A 387 -12.86 2.29 -6.61
CA LEU A 387 -12.47 3.43 -7.44
C LEU A 387 -11.07 3.90 -7.06
N PHE A 388 -10.15 3.91 -8.01
CA PHE A 388 -8.77 4.36 -7.84
C PHE A 388 -8.59 5.72 -8.51
N TYR A 389 -8.23 6.70 -7.69
CA TYR A 389 -8.01 8.07 -8.09
C TYR A 389 -6.56 8.48 -7.83
N TYR A 390 -5.95 9.26 -8.72
CA TYR A 390 -4.66 9.91 -8.47
C TYR A 390 -4.86 11.41 -8.29
N ASN A 391 -4.06 12.02 -7.41
CA ASN A 391 -4.09 13.46 -7.22
C ASN A 391 -3.48 14.14 -8.46
N ALA A 392 -4.29 14.93 -9.17
CA ALA A 392 -3.93 15.58 -10.43
C ALA A 392 -3.04 16.84 -10.23
N THR A 393 -2.79 17.25 -8.98
CA THR A 393 -2.12 18.51 -8.65
C THR A 393 -0.60 18.41 -8.45
N PRO A 394 -0.05 17.51 -7.61
CA PRO A 394 1.38 17.42 -7.40
C PRO A 394 2.09 16.90 -8.65
N LYS A 395 3.15 17.60 -9.07
CA LYS A 395 4.00 17.19 -10.20
C LYS A 395 5.02 16.13 -9.80
N GLU A 396 5.41 16.12 -8.54
CA GLU A 396 6.41 15.23 -7.97
C GLU A 396 5.86 14.62 -6.67
N PHE A 397 6.10 13.32 -6.50
CA PHE A 397 5.78 12.62 -5.27
C PHE A 397 7.08 12.42 -4.48
N PHE A 398 7.01 12.74 -3.20
CA PHE A 398 8.16 12.63 -2.29
C PHE A 398 7.94 11.49 -1.31
N ARG A 399 9.00 10.75 -1.02
CA ARG A 399 8.99 9.80 0.08
C ARG A 399 8.81 10.54 1.40
N GLN A 400 7.97 10.01 2.26
CA GLN A 400 7.76 10.56 3.58
C GLN A 400 8.95 10.24 4.48
N SER A 401 9.38 11.22 5.27
CA SER A 401 10.59 11.10 6.10
C SER A 401 10.28 11.40 7.55
N ARG A 402 10.61 10.49 8.46
CA ARG A 402 10.46 10.72 9.91
C ARG A 402 11.29 11.89 10.43
N THR A 403 12.46 12.15 9.83
CA THR A 403 13.42 13.16 10.31
C THR A 403 13.27 14.53 9.63
N LEU A 404 12.50 14.60 8.54
CA LEU A 404 12.36 15.80 7.72
C LEU A 404 10.85 16.12 7.56
N PRO A 405 10.27 16.89 8.51
CA PRO A 405 8.83 17.19 8.54
C PRO A 405 8.30 17.92 7.30
N GLN A 406 9.17 18.57 6.52
CA GLN A 406 8.79 19.16 5.23
C GLN A 406 8.25 18.13 4.23
N PHE A 407 8.57 16.85 4.40
CA PHE A 407 8.06 15.73 3.59
C PHE A 407 6.83 15.04 4.19
N TRP A 408 6.27 15.55 5.29
CA TRP A 408 4.98 15.07 5.79
C TRP A 408 3.83 15.69 4.99
N PRO A 409 2.62 15.12 5.00
CA PRO A 409 1.46 15.76 4.38
C PRO A 409 1.00 17.02 5.15
N HIS A 410 1.47 17.21 6.38
CA HIS A 410 1.11 18.31 7.29
C HIS A 410 1.80 19.62 6.94
N VAL A 411 1.09 20.72 7.18
CA VAL A 411 1.56 22.10 7.03
C VAL A 411 1.99 22.58 8.41
N LEU A 412 3.21 22.20 8.79
CA LEU A 412 3.79 22.69 10.04
C LEU A 412 4.25 24.13 9.83
N THR A 413 3.64 25.07 10.57
CA THR A 413 4.18 26.42 10.71
C THR A 413 5.38 26.33 11.63
N SER A 414 6.59 26.40 11.10
CA SER A 414 7.71 26.73 11.96
C SER A 414 8.77 27.52 11.23
N GLU A 415 9.09 28.68 11.82
CA GLU A 415 10.40 29.31 11.73
C GLU A 415 11.44 28.36 12.36
N VAL A 416 11.60 27.16 11.82
CA VAL A 416 12.73 26.29 12.19
C VAL A 416 13.93 26.81 11.42
N SER A 417 14.76 27.57 12.13
CA SER A 417 16.13 27.85 11.69
C SER A 417 16.77 26.51 11.31
N PRO A 418 17.40 26.41 10.11
CA PRO A 418 18.01 25.16 9.69
C PRO A 418 19.03 24.70 10.75
N PRO A 419 19.13 23.40 11.04
CA PRO A 419 20.14 22.90 11.96
C PRO A 419 21.53 23.34 11.47
N PRO A 420 22.47 23.66 12.38
CA PRO A 420 23.80 24.09 11.99
C PRO A 420 24.40 23.03 11.08
N ILE A 421 24.80 23.45 9.87
CA ILE A 421 25.51 22.62 8.91
C ILE A 421 26.72 22.05 9.64
N MET A 422 26.69 20.76 9.98
CA MET A 422 27.91 20.05 10.41
C MET A 422 28.89 20.16 9.26
N LYS A 423 29.93 20.99 9.45
CA LYS A 423 31.07 21.05 8.54
C LYS A 423 31.57 19.62 8.34
N ARG A 424 31.76 19.23 7.09
CA ARG A 424 32.40 17.95 6.72
C ARG A 424 33.59 17.71 7.63
N PRO A 425 33.77 16.50 8.19
CA PRO A 425 35.06 16.13 8.76
C PRO A 425 36.12 16.38 7.69
N GLN A 426 37.16 17.13 8.06
CA GLN A 426 38.30 17.34 7.17
C GLN A 426 38.79 15.98 6.69
N THR A 427 38.96 15.87 5.37
CA THR A 427 39.51 14.70 4.69
C THR A 427 40.81 14.27 5.39
N LEU A 428 40.78 13.12 6.07
CA LEU A 428 42.00 12.43 6.47
C LEU A 428 42.70 12.01 5.17
N ASN A 429 43.91 12.52 5.00
CA ASN A 429 44.74 12.32 3.82
C ASN A 429 45.23 10.85 3.81
N ILE A 430 44.67 10.01 2.93
CA ILE A 430 44.95 8.56 2.84
C ILE A 430 46.34 8.26 2.24
N SER A 431 47.15 9.28 1.91
CA SER A 431 48.50 9.11 1.39
C SER A 431 49.56 8.71 2.43
N SER A 432 49.26 8.65 3.73
CA SER A 432 50.23 8.30 4.78
C SER A 432 50.04 6.91 5.43
N ILE A 433 49.04 6.14 4.98
CA ILE A 433 48.73 4.80 5.55
C ILE A 433 49.22 3.66 4.64
N VAL A 434 49.45 3.93 3.35
CA VAL A 434 49.85 2.91 2.36
C VAL A 434 51.34 2.51 2.48
N ASP A 435 52.20 3.32 3.10
CA ASP A 435 53.63 3.01 3.26
C ASP A 435 54.00 2.18 4.50
N LYS A 436 53.05 1.91 5.41
CA LYS A 436 53.31 1.10 6.63
C LYS A 436 52.89 -0.36 6.55
N GLN A 437 52.13 -0.76 5.52
CA GLN A 437 51.68 -2.16 5.36
C GLN A 437 52.53 -3.01 4.41
N ASN A 438 53.45 -2.42 3.64
CA ASN A 438 54.34 -3.16 2.72
C ASN A 438 55.65 -3.67 3.34
N LYS A 439 55.82 -3.62 4.67
CA LYS A 439 57.03 -4.10 5.37
C LYS A 439 56.83 -5.30 6.31
N ARG A 440 55.67 -5.97 6.27
CA ARG A 440 55.44 -7.21 7.03
C ARG A 440 54.80 -8.29 6.16
N ARG A 441 55.52 -8.70 5.11
CA ARG A 441 55.37 -10.01 4.49
C ARG A 441 56.77 -10.61 4.41
N ASN A 442 57.09 -11.46 5.38
CA ASN A 442 58.10 -12.52 5.31
C ASN A 442 58.12 -13.25 6.65
N SER A 443 57.41 -14.37 6.72
CA SER A 443 57.87 -15.65 7.27
C SER A 443 56.66 -16.58 7.48
N GLU A 444 56.82 -17.80 7.00
CA GLU A 444 55.95 -18.96 7.15
C GLU A 444 55.71 -19.31 8.63
N ASP A 445 54.52 -19.80 9.00
CA ASP A 445 54.36 -21.12 9.62
C ASP A 445 52.89 -21.48 9.91
N ILE A 446 52.70 -22.77 10.18
CA ILE A 446 51.55 -23.65 9.96
C ILE A 446 50.72 -23.91 11.25
N MET A 447 49.43 -24.22 11.04
CA MET A 447 48.47 -25.03 11.85
C MET A 447 47.73 -24.52 13.11
N GLU A 448 46.42 -24.84 13.08
CA GLU A 448 45.48 -25.25 14.14
C GLU A 448 45.10 -24.30 15.29
N CYS A 449 43.80 -23.98 15.42
CA CYS A 449 42.93 -24.59 16.45
C CYS A 449 41.49 -24.04 16.45
N LEU A 450 40.59 -24.95 16.82
CA LEU A 450 39.15 -24.84 17.00
C LEU A 450 38.72 -24.07 18.26
N ASN A 451 37.45 -23.65 18.26
CA ASN A 451 36.53 -23.27 19.34
C ASN A 451 36.40 -21.78 19.77
N PRO A 452 35.16 -21.24 19.83
CA PRO A 452 34.87 -19.96 20.46
C PRO A 452 34.66 -20.10 22.00
N PRO A 453 34.97 -19.05 22.79
CA PRO A 453 34.97 -19.12 24.24
C PRO A 453 33.57 -18.96 24.85
N SER A 454 33.32 -19.77 25.89
CA SER A 454 32.27 -19.61 26.88
C SER A 454 32.62 -18.47 27.87
N PHE A 455 31.64 -17.64 28.22
CA PHE A 455 31.72 -16.78 29.39
C PHE A 455 30.59 -17.13 30.37
N SER A 456 31.02 -17.61 31.53
CA SER A 456 30.23 -17.89 32.72
C SER A 456 29.98 -16.61 33.53
N PHE A 457 28.77 -16.46 34.07
CA PHE A 457 28.56 -15.76 35.33
C PHE A 457 27.67 -16.62 36.24
N SER A 458 28.24 -17.01 37.37
CA SER A 458 27.63 -17.74 38.48
C SER A 458 27.15 -16.77 39.56
N GLY A 459 26.01 -17.05 40.19
CA GLY A 459 25.72 -16.51 41.52
C GLY A 459 24.25 -16.39 41.94
N VAL A 460 23.59 -17.53 42.23
CA VAL A 460 22.67 -17.87 43.36
C VAL A 460 21.64 -16.80 43.82
N SER A 461 20.32 -17.04 43.97
CA SER A 461 19.64 -18.12 44.71
C SER A 461 18.17 -18.31 44.29
N ALA A 462 17.72 -19.56 44.30
CA ALA A 462 16.32 -19.97 44.27
C ALA A 462 15.73 -20.05 45.69
N GLU A 463 14.42 -19.82 45.86
CA GLU A 463 13.48 -20.74 46.56
C GLU A 463 12.04 -20.19 46.73
N SER A 464 11.10 -21.14 46.90
CA SER A 464 9.63 -21.11 47.05
C SER A 464 8.82 -20.82 45.75
N TRP A 465 8.26 -21.79 45.01
CA TRP A 465 7.28 -22.89 45.25
C TRP A 465 5.82 -22.48 45.53
N ALA A 466 4.95 -22.95 44.60
CA ALA A 466 3.66 -23.64 44.81
C ALA A 466 2.32 -22.90 44.58
N GLY A 467 1.51 -23.51 43.69
CA GLY A 467 0.06 -23.34 43.49
C GLY A 467 -0.31 -23.22 41.99
N VAL A 468 -0.49 -24.31 41.19
CA VAL A 468 -1.67 -25.22 41.08
C VAL A 468 -2.96 -24.43 40.75
N ASP A 469 -3.81 -24.71 39.76
CA ASP A 469 -3.94 -25.71 38.69
C ASP A 469 -4.93 -25.17 37.63
N LYS A 470 -4.93 -25.82 36.47
CA LYS A 470 -6.02 -26.05 35.50
C LYS A 470 -7.40 -25.40 35.72
N THR A 471 -7.85 -24.63 34.72
CA THR A 471 -9.18 -24.69 34.05
C THR A 471 -9.01 -24.02 32.68
N GLY A 472 -9.02 -24.75 31.56
CA GLY A 472 -10.23 -25.14 30.83
C GLY A 472 -10.45 -24.15 29.67
N ALA A 473 -9.83 -24.30 28.50
CA ALA A 473 -10.29 -25.15 27.39
C ALA A 473 -11.78 -25.01 26.97
N GLU A 474 -12.55 -24.06 27.54
CA GLU A 474 -13.97 -23.85 27.22
C GLU A 474 -14.29 -22.43 26.71
N GLY A 475 -13.31 -21.53 26.60
CA GLY A 475 -13.51 -20.19 26.04
C GLY A 475 -13.39 -20.09 24.51
N GLU A 476 -12.75 -21.07 23.87
CA GLU A 476 -12.36 -20.97 22.44
C GLU A 476 -13.28 -21.75 21.49
N ILE A 477 -14.25 -22.50 22.04
CA ILE A 477 -15.23 -23.28 21.28
C ILE A 477 -16.57 -22.52 21.11
N LEU A 478 -16.85 -21.50 21.94
CA LEU A 478 -18.07 -20.71 21.82
C LEU A 478 -18.00 -19.60 20.75
N PHE A 479 -16.80 -19.22 20.29
CA PHE A 479 -16.61 -18.21 19.25
C PHE A 479 -16.70 -18.77 17.82
N LYS A 480 -16.57 -20.10 17.64
CA LYS A 480 -16.58 -20.77 16.32
C LYS A 480 -17.97 -21.27 15.87
N LYS A 481 -19.05 -20.95 16.57
CA LYS A 481 -20.43 -21.36 16.22
C LYS A 481 -21.37 -20.23 15.80
N LEU A 482 -20.89 -18.99 15.73
CA LEU A 482 -21.68 -17.81 15.32
C LEU A 482 -21.32 -17.28 13.91
N LEU A 483 -20.48 -17.99 13.16
CA LEU A 483 -20.05 -17.64 11.80
C LEU A 483 -20.22 -18.81 10.82
N ARG A 484 -21.34 -19.53 10.90
CA ARG A 484 -21.80 -20.47 9.85
C ARG A 484 -23.24 -20.19 9.49
#